data_AF-Q4DZG0-F1
#
_entry.id   AF-Q4DZG0-F1
#
_cell.length_a   1.000
_cell.length_b   1.000
_cell.length_c   1.000
_cell.angle_alpha   90.00
_cell.angle_beta   90.00
_cell.angle_gamma   90.00
#
_symmetry.space_group_name_H-M   'P 1'
#
loop_
_entity.id
_entity.type
_entity.pdbx_description
1 polymer ?
#
loop_
_entity_poly.entity_id
_entity_poly.type
_entity_poly.pdbx_seq_one_letter_code
_entity_poly.pdbx_strand_id
1 'polypeptide(L)'
;MHELLTVQQVDPWLQFNPHIVSGYRPRMSVRAALRSFFEWHNESFNVWSHALAACFVLYLALFPPTMEISTTSTVSGRGVGTSGIAATDVSLTPHDRRWLGSSSEHLLGASSTTTFRCTCLVFFFIFICSVVYHLFMPCTTSESLYRRLLSCDVFGVVICITGTSWSLVYRGNACSQNWSCHVGMGALLLSTLFVLYGAVFNASCGSFGRFKAIGFHSVLRLLILLWVELPKVQSQGYHQAVHCHAMSFFFLALGAVINALRFPEKHLRRATRLLPASSSSPEATVTSRCWRWLGRFVVSGEEIDYTWNSHGFWHYCIILSTTMMLLGCYYDLEEFELAKC
;
A
#
# COMPACT_ATOMS: atom_id res chain seq x y z
N MET A 1 2.22 30.34 -14.78
CA MET A 1 2.43 29.57 -13.53
C MET A 1 1.87 30.38 -12.39
N HIS A 2 1.11 29.76 -11.50
CA HIS A 2 0.78 30.39 -10.22
C HIS A 2 2.05 30.49 -9.37
N GLU A 3 2.23 31.60 -8.66
CA GLU A 3 3.30 31.72 -7.67
C GLU A 3 3.05 30.73 -6.55
N LEU A 4 4.06 29.91 -6.23
CA LEU A 4 4.00 28.95 -5.14
C LEU A 4 4.20 29.67 -3.81
N LEU A 5 3.45 29.23 -2.82
CA LEU A 5 3.37 29.84 -1.51
C LEU A 5 4.33 29.17 -0.52
N THR A 6 4.69 29.95 0.49
CA THR A 6 5.32 29.48 1.72
C THR A 6 4.28 28.92 2.69
N VAL A 7 4.74 28.13 3.66
CA VAL A 7 3.88 27.53 4.69
C VAL A 7 3.13 28.58 5.51
N GLN A 8 3.66 29.80 5.66
CA GLN A 8 2.98 30.88 6.39
C GLN A 8 1.86 31.55 5.58
N GLN A 9 1.87 31.40 4.25
CA GLN A 9 0.90 32.03 3.35
C GLN A 9 -0.32 31.14 3.06
N VAL A 10 -0.27 29.86 3.42
CA VAL A 10 -1.40 28.92 3.25
C VAL A 10 -2.32 28.89 4.46
N ASP A 11 -3.53 28.35 4.26
CA ASP A 11 -4.51 28.19 5.32
C ASP A 11 -4.00 27.32 6.49
N PRO A 12 -4.36 27.63 7.75
CA PRO A 12 -3.85 26.91 8.92
C PRO A 12 -4.04 25.39 8.88
N TRP A 13 -5.15 24.90 8.31
CA TRP A 13 -5.42 23.45 8.22
C TRP A 13 -4.52 22.71 7.20
N LEU A 14 -3.82 23.43 6.32
CA LEU A 14 -2.83 22.87 5.40
C LEU A 14 -1.41 22.89 6.00
N GLN A 15 -1.19 23.56 7.14
CA GLN A 15 0.12 23.71 7.79
C GLN A 15 0.47 22.52 8.71
N PHE A 16 0.26 21.28 8.26
CA PHE A 16 0.46 20.08 9.09
C PHE A 16 1.93 19.71 9.32
N ASN A 17 2.85 20.12 8.46
CA ASN A 17 4.30 19.92 8.62
C ASN A 17 5.05 21.26 8.59
N PRO A 18 5.51 21.80 9.74
CA PRO A 18 6.20 23.09 9.83
C PRO A 18 7.62 23.08 9.26
N HIS A 19 8.13 21.93 8.80
CA HIS A 19 9.46 21.79 8.22
C HIS A 19 9.46 21.84 6.68
N ILE A 20 8.30 21.66 6.05
CA ILE A 20 8.08 21.92 4.62
C ILE A 20 7.69 23.39 4.50
N VAL A 21 8.59 24.23 4.01
CA VAL A 21 8.44 25.70 4.13
C VAL A 21 7.96 26.38 2.85
N SER A 22 8.07 25.72 1.70
CA SER A 22 7.75 26.27 0.38
C SER A 22 7.11 25.23 -0.55
N GLY A 23 6.72 25.68 -1.75
CA GLY A 23 6.16 24.81 -2.79
C GLY A 23 4.66 24.56 -2.68
N TYR A 24 3.95 25.25 -1.79
CA TYR A 24 2.52 25.08 -1.62
C TYR A 24 1.75 25.77 -2.75
N ARG A 25 0.69 25.12 -3.22
CA ARG A 25 -0.21 25.71 -4.21
C ARG A 25 -1.16 26.73 -3.57
N PRO A 26 -1.42 27.88 -4.21
CA PRO A 26 -2.43 28.83 -3.73
C PRO A 26 -3.83 28.25 -3.87
N ARG A 27 -4.82 28.89 -3.22
CA ARG A 27 -6.23 28.53 -3.43
C ARG A 27 -6.57 28.61 -4.91
N MET A 28 -7.23 27.58 -5.42
CA MET A 28 -7.49 27.48 -6.85
C MET A 28 -8.79 26.74 -7.17
N SER A 29 -9.32 27.01 -8.37
CA SER A 29 -10.47 26.27 -8.88
C SER A 29 -10.11 24.82 -9.22
N VAL A 30 -11.11 23.94 -9.29
CA VAL A 30 -10.95 22.54 -9.74
C VAL A 30 -10.20 22.46 -11.07
N ARG A 31 -10.53 23.34 -12.03
CA ARG A 31 -9.86 23.38 -13.33
C ARG A 31 -8.38 23.74 -13.22
N ALA A 32 -8.02 24.67 -12.34
CA ALA A 32 -6.63 25.02 -12.08
C ALA A 32 -5.88 23.90 -11.34
N ALA A 33 -6.53 23.22 -10.39
CA ALA A 33 -5.96 22.04 -9.73
C ALA A 33 -5.66 20.92 -10.73
N LEU A 34 -6.58 20.64 -11.66
CA LEU A 34 -6.34 19.67 -12.74
C LEU A 34 -5.14 20.05 -13.61
N ARG A 35 -4.97 21.34 -13.95
CA ARG A 35 -3.79 21.82 -14.69
C ARG A 35 -2.50 21.68 -13.88
N SER A 36 -2.59 21.91 -12.56
CA SER A 36 -1.44 21.80 -11.65
C SER A 36 -0.86 20.39 -11.58
N PHE A 37 -1.59 19.36 -12.05
CA PHE A 37 -1.04 18.01 -12.22
C PHE A 37 0.26 18.02 -13.04
N PHE A 38 0.40 18.90 -14.03
CA PHE A 38 1.61 19.02 -14.85
C PHE A 38 2.58 20.11 -14.35
N GLU A 39 2.33 20.68 -13.18
CA GLU A 39 3.17 21.73 -12.57
C GLU A 39 3.99 21.15 -11.41
N TRP A 40 5.10 21.81 -11.11
CA TRP A 40 6.00 21.43 -10.03
C TRP A 40 5.59 22.10 -8.72
N HIS A 41 5.26 21.31 -7.71
CA HIS A 41 4.82 21.75 -6.38
C HIS A 41 5.14 20.68 -5.33
N ASN A 42 4.99 21.01 -4.04
CA ASN A 42 5.36 20.10 -2.95
C ASN A 42 4.56 18.79 -2.90
N GLU A 43 3.38 18.77 -3.51
CA GLU A 43 2.55 17.56 -3.65
C GLU A 43 2.75 16.80 -4.98
N SER A 44 3.67 17.21 -5.88
CA SER A 44 3.75 16.66 -7.25
C SER A 44 4.07 15.17 -7.24
N PHE A 45 5.08 14.75 -6.48
CA PHE A 45 5.41 13.32 -6.37
C PHE A 45 4.32 12.50 -5.70
N ASN A 46 3.60 13.07 -4.74
CA ASN A 46 2.49 12.37 -4.10
C ASN A 46 1.40 12.08 -5.15
N VAL A 47 1.01 13.10 -5.93
CA VAL A 47 0.04 12.95 -7.02
C VAL A 47 0.55 11.96 -8.08
N TRP A 48 1.76 12.14 -8.59
CA TRP A 48 2.29 11.36 -9.71
C TRP A 48 2.55 9.90 -9.34
N SER A 49 3.13 9.65 -8.16
CA SER A 49 3.46 8.29 -7.73
C SER A 49 2.19 7.46 -7.56
N HIS A 50 1.13 8.01 -6.97
CA HIS A 50 -0.17 7.34 -6.86
C HIS A 50 -0.90 7.23 -8.20
N ALA A 51 -0.84 8.24 -9.07
CA ALA A 51 -1.45 8.16 -10.40
C ALA A 51 -0.79 7.08 -11.27
N LEU A 52 0.54 6.99 -11.25
CA LEU A 52 1.29 5.93 -11.93
C LEU A 52 0.97 4.56 -11.35
N ALA A 53 0.90 4.44 -10.03
CA ALA A 53 0.50 3.19 -9.36
C ALA A 53 -0.94 2.78 -9.74
N ALA A 54 -1.89 3.74 -9.81
CA ALA A 54 -3.26 3.49 -10.26
C ALA A 54 -3.30 2.95 -11.69
N CYS A 55 -2.57 3.58 -12.62
CA CYS A 55 -2.46 3.10 -14.00
C CYS A 55 -1.87 1.69 -14.07
N PHE A 56 -0.84 1.42 -13.26
CA PHE A 56 -0.16 0.12 -13.24
C PHE A 56 -1.08 -0.99 -12.70
N VAL A 57 -1.78 -0.78 -11.58
CA VAL A 57 -2.71 -1.79 -11.06
C VAL A 57 -3.95 -1.94 -11.94
N LEU A 58 -4.39 -0.89 -12.64
CA LEU A 58 -5.43 -1.00 -13.66
C LEU A 58 -4.95 -1.86 -14.84
N TYR A 59 -3.72 -1.66 -15.30
CA TYR A 59 -3.10 -2.52 -16.31
C TYR A 59 -3.08 -3.99 -15.84
N LEU A 60 -2.65 -4.26 -14.61
CA LEU A 60 -2.67 -5.62 -14.04
C LEU A 60 -4.09 -6.17 -13.85
N ALA A 61 -5.08 -5.32 -13.57
CA ALA A 61 -6.48 -5.72 -13.50
C ALA A 61 -7.03 -6.13 -14.87
N LEU A 62 -6.54 -5.55 -15.96
CA LEU A 62 -6.93 -5.88 -17.34
C LEU A 62 -6.14 -7.08 -17.87
N PHE A 63 -4.85 -7.14 -17.57
CA PHE A 63 -3.88 -8.14 -18.00
C PHE A 63 -3.21 -8.80 -16.78
N PRO A 64 -3.95 -9.63 -16.01
CA PRO A 64 -3.38 -10.30 -14.85
C PRO A 64 -2.28 -11.26 -15.27
N PRO A 65 -1.24 -11.45 -14.43
CA PRO A 65 -0.18 -12.40 -14.71
C PRO A 65 -0.78 -13.81 -14.86
N THR A 66 -0.36 -14.53 -15.89
CA THR A 66 -0.74 -15.93 -16.06
C THR A 66 0.11 -16.79 -15.15
N MET A 67 -0.52 -17.70 -14.42
CA MET A 67 0.19 -18.72 -13.68
C MET A 67 0.55 -19.85 -14.63
N GLU A 68 1.85 -20.12 -14.78
CA GLU A 68 2.33 -21.29 -15.50
C GLU A 68 2.14 -22.51 -14.59
N ILE A 69 1.04 -23.23 -14.76
CA ILE A 69 0.91 -24.57 -14.18
C ILE A 69 1.92 -25.44 -14.92
N SER A 70 3.07 -25.69 -14.31
CA SER A 70 3.96 -26.77 -14.72
C SER A 70 3.24 -28.08 -14.43
N THR A 71 2.46 -28.58 -15.38
CA THR A 71 2.09 -30.00 -15.40
C THR A 71 3.39 -30.78 -15.56
N THR A 72 4.06 -31.07 -14.45
CA THR A 72 5.02 -32.17 -14.40
C THR A 72 4.20 -33.43 -14.58
N SER A 73 3.93 -33.78 -15.84
CA SER A 73 3.49 -35.11 -16.23
C SER A 73 4.46 -36.07 -15.59
N THR A 74 4.05 -36.63 -14.47
CA THR A 74 4.79 -37.66 -13.76
C THR A 74 4.64 -38.90 -14.63
N VAL A 75 5.48 -39.03 -15.65
CA VAL A 75 5.71 -40.31 -16.33
C VAL A 75 6.53 -41.15 -15.35
N SER A 76 5.90 -41.58 -14.26
CA SER A 76 6.42 -42.68 -13.46
C SER A 76 6.04 -43.95 -14.20
N GLY A 77 6.94 -44.39 -15.08
CA GLY A 77 6.92 -45.77 -15.54
C GLY A 77 7.05 -46.71 -14.34
N ARG A 78 6.30 -47.82 -14.37
CA ARG A 78 6.71 -49.19 -14.01
C ARG A 78 5.47 -50.04 -13.71
N GLY A 79 4.95 -50.65 -14.77
CA GLY A 79 3.93 -51.69 -14.70
C GLY A 79 4.20 -52.74 -15.77
N VAL A 80 5.07 -53.69 -15.44
CA VAL A 80 5.28 -54.93 -16.19
C VAL A 80 3.96 -55.71 -16.19
N GLY A 81 3.39 -55.99 -17.36
CA GLY A 81 2.13 -56.72 -17.44
C GLY A 81 1.57 -56.78 -18.86
N THR A 82 2.06 -57.76 -19.61
CA THR A 82 1.39 -58.50 -20.70
C THR A 82 0.13 -57.92 -21.37
N SER A 83 0.25 -57.79 -22.69
CA SER A 83 -0.82 -57.94 -23.69
C SER A 83 -1.79 -56.77 -23.91
N GLY A 84 -1.45 -55.96 -24.93
CA GLY A 84 -2.41 -55.53 -25.94
C GLY A 84 -3.51 -54.55 -25.52
N ILE A 85 -3.16 -53.28 -25.30
CA ILE A 85 -4.06 -52.16 -25.61
C ILE A 85 -3.22 -51.10 -26.32
N ALA A 86 -3.70 -50.69 -27.50
CA ALA A 86 -3.05 -49.74 -28.39
C ALA A 86 -2.57 -48.49 -27.64
N ALA A 87 -1.32 -48.11 -27.88
CA ALA A 87 -0.80 -46.80 -27.55
C ALA A 87 -1.68 -45.77 -28.27
N THR A 88 -2.66 -45.24 -27.55
CA THR A 88 -3.31 -43.99 -27.94
C THR A 88 -2.23 -42.95 -27.76
N ASP A 89 -1.77 -42.39 -28.87
CA ASP A 89 -0.93 -41.20 -28.89
C ASP A 89 -1.59 -40.18 -27.97
N VAL A 90 -1.01 -40.00 -26.78
CA VAL A 90 -1.33 -38.86 -25.93
C VAL A 90 -0.75 -37.67 -26.68
N SER A 91 -1.57 -37.13 -27.57
CA SER A 91 -1.36 -35.82 -28.17
C SER A 91 -1.20 -34.86 -27.01
N LEU A 92 0.06 -34.50 -26.74
CA LEU A 92 0.42 -33.36 -25.90
C LEU A 92 -0.18 -32.13 -26.60
N THR A 93 -1.39 -31.76 -26.24
CA THR A 93 -1.94 -30.46 -26.62
C THR A 93 -0.99 -29.41 -26.04
N PRO A 94 -0.44 -28.50 -26.87
CA PRO A 94 0.54 -27.54 -26.38
C PRO A 94 -0.12 -26.60 -25.38
N HIS A 95 0.39 -26.59 -24.14
CA HIS A 95 0.10 -25.56 -23.14
C HIS A 95 -1.39 -25.21 -23.03
N ASP A 96 -2.21 -26.16 -22.56
CA ASP A 96 -3.56 -25.83 -22.10
C ASP A 96 -3.45 -24.91 -20.87
N ARG A 97 -3.46 -23.60 -21.13
CA ARG A 97 -3.69 -22.52 -20.18
C ARG A 97 -5.11 -22.64 -19.63
N ARG A 98 -5.37 -23.66 -18.82
CA ARG A 98 -6.69 -23.89 -18.23
C ARG A 98 -6.59 -23.89 -16.72
N TRP A 99 -7.05 -22.81 -16.11
CA TRP A 99 -7.33 -22.74 -14.68
C TRP A 99 -8.38 -23.80 -14.32
N LEU A 100 -7.97 -24.82 -13.59
CA LEU A 100 -8.86 -25.80 -12.97
C LEU A 100 -9.45 -25.16 -11.71
N GLY A 101 -10.75 -24.88 -11.70
CA GLY A 101 -11.40 -24.31 -10.51
C GLY A 101 -12.77 -23.73 -10.79
N SER A 102 -13.67 -24.53 -11.34
CA SER A 102 -15.11 -24.24 -11.32
C SER A 102 -15.71 -24.92 -10.09
N SER A 103 -15.41 -24.45 -8.88
CA SER A 103 -16.18 -24.83 -7.70
C SER A 103 -17.26 -23.77 -7.46
N SER A 104 -18.50 -24.21 -7.55
CA SER A 104 -19.69 -23.37 -7.38
C SER A 104 -19.96 -23.11 -5.90
N GLU A 105 -19.23 -22.19 -5.26
CA GLU A 105 -19.66 -21.56 -4.01
C GLU A 105 -19.39 -20.05 -4.04
N HIS A 106 -20.45 -19.26 -3.80
CA HIS A 106 -20.70 -17.92 -4.33
C HIS A 106 -19.73 -16.76 -4.00
N LEU A 107 -18.58 -17.00 -3.39
CA LEU A 107 -17.46 -16.04 -3.30
C LEU A 107 -16.13 -16.80 -3.09
N LEU A 108 -16.18 -17.94 -2.39
CA LEU A 108 -15.08 -18.89 -2.22
C LEU A 108 -14.58 -19.51 -3.55
N GLY A 109 -15.49 -19.69 -4.51
CA GLY A 109 -15.23 -20.25 -5.84
C GLY A 109 -14.77 -19.25 -6.90
N ALA A 110 -14.49 -17.99 -6.52
CA ALA A 110 -13.93 -17.05 -7.48
C ALA A 110 -12.59 -17.57 -8.01
N SER A 111 -12.41 -17.58 -9.33
CA SER A 111 -11.13 -17.98 -9.93
C SER A 111 -9.98 -17.14 -9.36
N SER A 112 -8.77 -17.70 -9.33
CA SER A 112 -7.57 -16.95 -8.91
C SER A 112 -7.38 -15.67 -9.71
N THR A 113 -7.71 -15.73 -11.01
CA THR A 113 -7.73 -14.55 -11.88
C THR A 113 -8.73 -13.50 -11.40
N THR A 114 -9.97 -13.89 -11.06
CA THR A 114 -10.99 -12.96 -10.54
C THR A 114 -10.54 -12.34 -9.23
N THR A 115 -10.00 -13.15 -8.31
CA THR A 115 -9.51 -12.67 -7.01
C THR A 115 -8.40 -11.63 -7.20
N PHE A 116 -7.41 -11.92 -8.04
CA PHE A 116 -6.33 -10.98 -8.34
C PHE A 116 -6.85 -9.68 -8.97
N ARG A 117 -7.80 -9.76 -9.92
CA ARG A 117 -8.42 -8.57 -10.52
C ARG A 117 -9.15 -7.72 -9.49
N CYS A 118 -9.92 -8.34 -8.59
CA CYS A 118 -10.60 -7.63 -7.50
C CYS A 118 -9.59 -6.94 -6.57
N THR A 119 -8.50 -7.60 -6.21
CA THR A 119 -7.41 -7.00 -5.42
C THR A 119 -6.82 -5.77 -6.14
N CYS A 120 -6.55 -5.87 -7.45
CA CYS A 120 -6.09 -4.73 -8.25
C CYS A 120 -7.10 -3.57 -8.28
N LEU A 121 -8.40 -3.84 -8.34
CA LEU A 121 -9.44 -2.80 -8.29
C LEU A 121 -9.53 -2.11 -6.93
N VAL A 122 -9.29 -2.86 -5.84
CA VAL A 122 -9.17 -2.28 -4.49
C VAL A 122 -7.95 -1.35 -4.42
N PHE A 123 -6.81 -1.76 -4.98
CA PHE A 123 -5.63 -0.90 -5.09
C PHE A 123 -5.87 0.33 -5.97
N PHE A 124 -6.54 0.17 -7.10
CA PHE A 124 -6.92 1.28 -7.96
C PHE A 124 -7.74 2.31 -7.17
N PHE A 125 -8.72 1.85 -6.39
CA PHE A 125 -9.59 2.70 -5.60
C PHE A 125 -8.82 3.55 -4.57
N ILE A 126 -7.92 2.95 -3.78
CA ILE A 126 -7.11 3.71 -2.80
C ILE A 126 -6.21 4.74 -3.50
N PHE A 127 -5.58 4.39 -4.62
CA PHE A 127 -4.72 5.33 -5.33
C PHE A 127 -5.51 6.50 -5.91
N ILE A 128 -6.72 6.27 -6.43
CA ILE A 128 -7.61 7.35 -6.88
C ILE A 128 -8.03 8.25 -5.70
N CYS A 129 -8.38 7.68 -4.55
CA CYS A 129 -8.72 8.47 -3.35
C CYS A 129 -7.55 9.38 -2.92
N SER A 130 -6.34 8.84 -2.92
CA SER A 130 -5.11 9.58 -2.61
C SER A 130 -4.81 10.68 -3.63
N VAL A 131 -4.89 10.38 -4.94
CA VAL A 131 -4.73 11.39 -6.01
C VAL A 131 -5.75 12.51 -5.87
N VAL A 132 -7.02 12.18 -5.60
CA VAL A 132 -8.09 13.17 -5.39
C VAL A 132 -7.77 14.06 -4.19
N TYR A 133 -7.32 13.48 -3.08
CA TYR A 133 -6.90 14.27 -1.93
C TYR A 133 -5.72 15.20 -2.27
N HIS A 134 -4.61 14.65 -2.73
CA HIS A 134 -3.39 15.43 -3.00
C HIS A 134 -3.60 16.49 -4.09
N LEU A 135 -4.35 16.19 -5.14
CA LEU A 135 -4.58 17.12 -6.23
C LEU A 135 -5.51 18.28 -5.83
N PHE A 136 -6.57 18.00 -5.07
CA PHE A 136 -7.64 18.97 -4.80
C PHE A 136 -7.58 19.63 -3.41
N MET A 137 -6.60 19.33 -2.57
CA MET A 137 -6.36 20.05 -1.29
C MET A 137 -6.44 21.59 -1.43
N PRO A 138 -5.82 22.23 -2.44
CA PRO A 138 -5.87 23.69 -2.62
C PRO A 138 -7.24 24.23 -3.06
N CYS A 139 -8.19 23.37 -3.43
CA CYS A 139 -9.56 23.80 -3.76
C CYS A 139 -10.44 23.99 -2.52
N THR A 140 -9.95 23.60 -1.34
CA THR A 140 -10.72 23.67 -0.10
C THR A 140 -10.76 25.12 0.41
N THR A 141 -11.97 25.64 0.65
CA THR A 141 -12.19 27.01 1.14
C THR A 141 -12.45 27.09 2.64
N SER A 142 -12.58 25.94 3.30
CA SER A 142 -12.79 25.83 4.74
C SER A 142 -12.17 24.55 5.26
N GLU A 143 -11.85 24.54 6.56
CA GLU A 143 -11.36 23.35 7.25
C GLU A 143 -12.33 22.16 7.14
N SER A 144 -13.64 22.39 7.14
CA SER A 144 -14.63 21.31 7.00
C SER A 144 -14.54 20.63 5.63
N LEU A 145 -14.32 21.38 4.55
CA LEU A 145 -14.16 20.81 3.22
C LEU A 145 -12.85 20.03 3.11
N TYR A 146 -11.77 20.57 3.68
CA TYR A 146 -10.49 19.87 3.79
C TYR A 146 -10.64 18.55 4.55
N ARG A 147 -11.30 18.55 5.72
CA ARG A 147 -11.53 17.33 6.51
C ARG A 147 -12.35 16.29 5.74
N ARG A 148 -13.34 16.70 4.94
CA ARG A 148 -14.11 15.77 4.08
C ARG A 148 -13.24 15.15 2.99
N LEU A 149 -12.41 15.97 2.33
CA LEU A 149 -11.48 15.50 1.31
C LEU A 149 -10.45 14.51 1.90
N LEU A 150 -9.87 14.84 3.06
CA LEU A 150 -8.99 13.93 3.81
C LEU A 150 -9.70 12.64 4.21
N SER A 151 -10.99 12.72 4.57
CA SER A 151 -11.77 11.54 4.94
C SER A 151 -12.03 10.60 3.75
N CYS A 152 -12.04 11.11 2.52
CA CYS A 152 -12.08 10.30 1.29
C CYS A 152 -10.80 9.45 1.14
N ASP A 153 -9.64 10.06 1.38
CA ASP A 153 -8.35 9.35 1.35
C ASP A 153 -8.29 8.26 2.42
N VAL A 154 -8.65 8.61 3.66
CA VAL A 154 -8.73 7.65 4.79
C VAL A 154 -9.74 6.54 4.53
N PHE A 155 -10.88 6.84 3.88
CA PHE A 155 -11.84 5.83 3.46
C PHE A 155 -11.21 4.82 2.49
N GLY A 156 -10.47 5.31 1.48
CA GLY A 156 -9.69 4.46 0.56
C GLY A 156 -8.71 3.55 1.29
N VAL A 157 -7.97 4.08 2.28
CA VAL A 157 -7.03 3.30 3.11
C VAL A 157 -7.73 2.17 3.86
N VAL A 158 -8.83 2.47 4.55
CA VAL A 158 -9.56 1.49 5.37
C VAL A 158 -10.18 0.39 4.51
N ILE A 159 -10.80 0.75 3.39
CA ILE A 159 -11.33 -0.22 2.41
C ILE A 159 -10.21 -1.07 1.82
N CYS A 160 -9.05 -0.49 1.53
CA CYS A 160 -7.90 -1.24 1.01
C CYS A 160 -7.40 -2.31 1.98
N ILE A 161 -7.20 -1.95 3.26
CA ILE A 161 -6.72 -2.90 4.27
C ILE A 161 -7.68 -4.09 4.39
N THR A 162 -8.99 -3.86 4.36
CA THR A 162 -9.97 -4.95 4.44
C THR A 162 -10.08 -5.72 3.13
N GLY A 163 -10.25 -5.03 2.00
CA GLY A 163 -10.51 -5.65 0.70
C GLY A 163 -9.36 -6.53 0.22
N THR A 164 -8.12 -6.14 0.50
CA THR A 164 -6.94 -6.93 0.16
C THR A 164 -6.62 -8.04 1.17
N SER A 165 -7.32 -8.11 2.32
CA SER A 165 -7.22 -9.26 3.23
C SER A 165 -7.99 -10.47 2.73
N TRP A 166 -8.81 -10.32 1.69
CA TRP A 166 -9.56 -11.42 1.08
C TRP A 166 -8.64 -12.58 0.66
N SER A 167 -7.54 -12.30 -0.06
CA SER A 167 -6.61 -13.33 -0.53
C SER A 167 -5.98 -14.06 0.64
N LEU A 168 -5.43 -13.30 1.59
CA LEU A 168 -4.82 -13.82 2.80
C LEU A 168 -5.77 -14.75 3.59
N VAL A 169 -7.03 -14.34 3.78
CA VAL A 169 -7.96 -15.07 4.66
C VAL A 169 -8.53 -16.32 3.99
N TYR A 170 -8.87 -16.25 2.71
CA TYR A 170 -9.55 -17.34 2.01
C TYR A 170 -8.63 -18.18 1.12
N ARG A 171 -7.45 -17.68 0.79
CA ARG A 171 -6.44 -18.33 -0.05
C ARG A 171 -5.09 -18.46 0.65
N GLY A 172 -4.94 -17.98 1.88
CA GLY A 172 -3.68 -18.10 2.61
C GLY A 172 -3.35 -19.48 3.15
N ASN A 173 -4.34 -20.38 3.30
CA ASN A 173 -4.09 -21.74 3.80
C ASN A 173 -5.14 -22.76 3.33
N ALA A 174 -4.81 -23.52 2.28
CA ALA A 174 -5.71 -24.51 1.69
C ALA A 174 -6.14 -25.63 2.67
N CYS A 175 -5.25 -26.05 3.56
CA CYS A 175 -5.53 -27.17 4.49
C CYS A 175 -6.31 -26.76 5.74
N SER A 176 -6.53 -25.46 5.95
CA SER A 176 -7.25 -24.93 7.12
C SER A 176 -8.50 -24.13 6.72
N GLN A 177 -9.14 -24.50 5.61
CA GLN A 177 -10.36 -23.88 5.15
C GLN A 177 -11.58 -24.34 5.98
N ASN A 178 -11.62 -23.88 7.24
CA ASN A 178 -12.74 -24.11 8.16
C ASN A 178 -13.37 -22.75 8.55
N TRP A 179 -14.33 -22.76 9.47
CA TRP A 179 -15.01 -21.54 9.97
C TRP A 179 -14.07 -20.42 10.44
N SER A 180 -12.80 -20.72 10.72
CA SER A 180 -11.77 -19.73 11.08
C SER A 180 -11.63 -18.62 10.05
N CYS A 181 -11.66 -18.91 8.74
CA CYS A 181 -11.53 -17.88 7.71
C CYS A 181 -12.69 -16.86 7.80
N HIS A 182 -13.91 -17.34 8.03
CA HIS A 182 -15.08 -16.48 8.21
C HIS A 182 -15.00 -15.64 9.49
N VAL A 183 -14.46 -16.19 10.58
CA VAL A 183 -14.22 -15.45 11.82
C VAL A 183 -13.20 -14.33 11.61
N GLY A 184 -12.08 -14.62 10.93
CA GLY A 184 -11.07 -13.62 10.59
C GLY A 184 -11.62 -12.50 9.72
N MET A 185 -12.34 -12.85 8.65
CA MET A 185 -12.99 -11.86 7.78
C MET A 185 -14.06 -11.05 8.52
N GLY A 186 -14.89 -11.70 9.34
CA GLY A 186 -15.90 -11.02 10.15
C GLY A 186 -15.30 -10.02 11.14
N ALA A 187 -14.19 -10.38 11.78
CA ALA A 187 -13.45 -9.48 12.66
C ALA A 187 -12.88 -8.27 11.91
N LEU A 188 -12.34 -8.47 10.70
CA LEU A 188 -11.89 -7.37 9.85
C LEU A 188 -13.05 -6.45 9.47
N LEU A 189 -14.16 -6.98 8.96
CA LEU A 189 -15.33 -6.20 8.55
C LEU A 189 -15.90 -5.37 9.71
N LEU A 190 -16.00 -5.96 10.91
CA LEU A 190 -16.44 -5.24 12.10
C LEU A 190 -15.47 -4.11 12.47
N SER A 191 -14.16 -4.38 12.39
CA SER A 191 -13.11 -3.39 12.59
C SER A 191 -13.18 -2.27 11.54
N THR A 192 -13.46 -2.60 10.27
CA THR A 192 -13.68 -1.63 9.18
C THR A 192 -14.82 -0.67 9.55
N LEU A 193 -15.98 -1.20 9.97
CA LEU A 193 -17.12 -0.38 10.34
C LEU A 193 -16.80 0.53 11.54
N PHE A 194 -16.12 -0.01 12.56
CA PHE A 194 -15.70 0.75 13.73
C PHE A 194 -14.73 1.88 13.36
N VAL A 195 -13.73 1.59 12.52
CA VAL A 195 -12.72 2.57 12.11
C VAL A 195 -13.31 3.60 11.15
N LEU A 196 -14.21 3.23 10.24
CA LEU A 196 -14.92 4.20 9.40
C LEU A 196 -15.78 5.15 10.25
N TYR A 197 -16.54 4.60 11.21
CA TYR A 197 -17.30 5.43 12.13
C TYR A 197 -16.39 6.41 12.90
N GLY A 198 -15.28 5.93 13.45
CA GLY A 198 -14.36 6.73 14.25
C GLY A 198 -13.47 7.71 13.47
N ALA A 199 -12.92 7.31 12.32
CA ALA A 199 -11.90 8.08 11.59
C ALA A 199 -12.46 8.94 10.44
N VAL A 200 -13.58 8.50 9.84
CA VAL A 200 -14.19 9.14 8.67
C VAL A 200 -15.44 9.93 9.08
N PHE A 201 -16.35 9.31 9.84
CA PHE A 201 -17.66 9.93 10.13
C PHE A 201 -17.69 10.76 11.43
N ASN A 202 -16.78 10.51 12.38
CA ASN A 202 -16.68 11.31 13.59
C ASN A 202 -15.80 12.56 13.38
N ALA A 203 -16.44 13.72 13.30
CA ALA A 203 -15.76 15.01 13.12
C ALA A 203 -14.76 15.37 14.25
N SER A 204 -14.89 14.75 15.42
CA SER A 204 -14.01 14.97 16.59
C SER A 204 -12.68 14.23 16.48
N CYS A 205 -12.53 13.32 15.51
CA CYS A 205 -11.32 12.52 15.34
C CYS A 205 -10.21 13.35 14.67
N GLY A 206 -9.30 13.86 15.49
CA GLY A 206 -8.08 14.52 15.00
C GLY A 206 -7.12 13.56 14.30
N SER A 207 -6.05 14.10 13.70
CA SER A 207 -5.04 13.32 12.98
C SER A 207 -4.47 12.14 13.78
N PHE A 208 -4.15 12.36 15.06
CA PHE A 208 -3.66 11.32 15.95
C PHE A 208 -4.72 10.24 16.27
N GLY A 209 -5.99 10.63 16.34
CA GLY A 209 -7.10 9.68 16.50
C GLY A 209 -7.22 8.75 15.29
N ARG A 210 -7.14 9.31 14.07
CA ARG A 210 -7.14 8.54 12.82
C ARG A 210 -5.95 7.59 12.75
N PHE A 211 -4.76 8.06 13.10
CA PHE A 211 -3.55 7.23 13.15
C PHE A 211 -3.74 6.00 14.05
N LYS A 212 -4.27 6.18 15.26
CA LYS A 212 -4.54 5.05 16.17
C LYS A 212 -5.59 4.08 15.62
N ALA A 213 -6.67 4.60 15.04
CA ALA A 213 -7.75 3.77 14.50
C ALA A 213 -7.27 2.92 13.31
N ILE A 214 -6.53 3.54 12.37
CA ILE A 214 -5.91 2.84 11.25
C ILE A 214 -4.85 1.84 11.75
N GLY A 215 -4.02 2.24 12.72
CA GLY A 215 -3.01 1.37 13.33
C GLY A 215 -3.62 0.12 13.97
N PHE A 216 -4.73 0.28 14.70
CA PHE A 216 -5.50 -0.85 15.25
C PHE A 216 -5.97 -1.81 14.14
N HIS A 217 -6.53 -1.28 13.05
CA HIS A 217 -7.00 -2.08 11.92
C HIS A 217 -5.85 -2.85 11.25
N SER A 218 -4.70 -2.20 11.06
CA SER A 218 -3.49 -2.82 10.51
C SER A 218 -2.93 -3.92 11.43
N VAL A 219 -2.91 -3.70 12.74
CA VAL A 219 -2.46 -4.73 13.70
C VAL A 219 -3.41 -5.93 13.71
N LEU A 220 -4.73 -5.69 13.66
CA LEU A 220 -5.69 -6.78 13.55
C LEU A 220 -5.44 -7.62 12.29
N ARG A 221 -5.20 -6.97 11.14
CA ARG A 221 -4.80 -7.66 9.90
C ARG A 221 -3.53 -8.49 10.09
N LEU A 222 -2.51 -7.97 10.76
CA LEU A 222 -1.28 -8.70 11.05
C LEU A 222 -1.55 -9.94 11.90
N LEU A 223 -2.38 -9.83 12.94
CA LEU A 223 -2.73 -10.97 13.79
C LEU A 223 -3.46 -12.06 13.01
N ILE A 224 -4.37 -11.68 12.12
CA ILE A 224 -5.07 -12.63 11.24
C ILE A 224 -4.10 -13.28 10.25
N LEU A 225 -3.16 -12.52 9.69
CA LEU A 225 -2.09 -13.07 8.87
C LEU A 225 -1.33 -14.16 9.63
N LEU A 226 -0.85 -13.85 10.83
CA LEU A 226 -0.08 -14.82 11.62
C LEU A 226 -0.93 -16.05 11.97
N TRP A 227 -2.22 -15.87 12.21
CA TRP A 227 -3.13 -16.97 12.51
C TRP A 227 -3.40 -17.90 11.32
N VAL A 228 -3.58 -17.34 10.12
CA VAL A 228 -3.92 -18.12 8.91
C VAL A 228 -2.68 -18.73 8.25
N GLU A 229 -1.63 -17.93 8.10
CA GLU A 229 -0.47 -18.26 7.27
C GLU A 229 0.61 -19.06 8.00
N LEU A 230 0.85 -18.82 9.30
CA LEU A 230 1.89 -19.56 10.01
C LEU A 230 1.64 -21.08 10.01
N PRO A 231 0.40 -21.57 10.20
CA PRO A 231 0.13 -23.00 10.05
C PRO A 231 0.44 -23.51 8.64
N LYS A 232 0.16 -22.75 7.57
CA LYS A 232 0.56 -23.12 6.20
C LYS A 232 2.07 -23.33 6.10
N VAL A 233 2.86 -22.40 6.61
CA VAL A 233 4.33 -22.50 6.59
C VAL A 233 4.79 -23.78 7.30
N GLN A 234 4.18 -24.11 8.43
CA GLN A 234 4.54 -25.29 9.22
C GLN A 234 4.10 -26.61 8.58
N SER A 235 2.91 -26.67 7.99
CA SER A 235 2.34 -27.92 7.47
C SER A 235 2.66 -28.20 6.01
N GLN A 236 2.70 -27.15 5.17
CA GLN A 236 2.87 -27.27 3.71
C GLN A 236 4.26 -26.81 3.24
N GLY A 237 4.99 -26.05 4.05
CA GLY A 237 6.32 -25.57 3.71
C GLY A 237 6.37 -24.40 2.73
N TYR A 238 5.22 -23.84 2.32
CA TYR A 238 5.15 -22.65 1.49
C TYR A 238 5.29 -21.37 2.34
N HIS A 239 6.16 -20.45 1.91
CA HIS A 239 6.55 -19.28 2.70
C HIS A 239 6.61 -17.97 1.88
N GLN A 240 6.43 -18.03 0.57
CA GLN A 240 6.66 -16.88 -0.30
C GLN A 240 5.59 -15.80 -0.08
N ALA A 241 4.32 -16.21 0.05
CA ALA A 241 3.24 -15.30 0.41
C ALA A 241 3.49 -14.59 1.75
N VAL A 242 3.89 -15.35 2.79
CA VAL A 242 4.20 -14.82 4.12
C VAL A 242 5.32 -13.80 4.08
N HIS A 243 6.40 -14.09 3.33
CA HIS A 243 7.50 -13.14 3.16
C HIS A 243 7.04 -11.85 2.49
N CYS A 244 6.23 -11.92 1.43
CA CYS A 244 5.68 -10.75 0.76
C CYS A 244 4.78 -9.94 1.70
N HIS A 245 3.85 -10.56 2.41
CA HIS A 245 3.00 -9.83 3.35
C HIS A 245 3.80 -9.26 4.53
N ALA A 246 4.80 -9.97 5.04
CA ALA A 246 5.69 -9.45 6.09
C ALA A 246 6.47 -8.21 5.62
N MET A 247 6.96 -8.22 4.37
CA MET A 247 7.60 -7.05 3.77
C MET A 247 6.62 -5.89 3.58
N SER A 248 5.35 -6.16 3.25
CA SER A 248 4.31 -5.12 3.22
C SER A 248 4.15 -4.42 4.57
N PHE A 249 4.10 -5.18 5.67
CA PHE A 249 4.05 -4.62 7.03
C PHE A 249 5.33 -3.88 7.42
N PHE A 250 6.49 -4.37 7.00
CA PHE A 250 7.76 -3.68 7.21
C PHE A 250 7.77 -2.30 6.55
N PHE A 251 7.41 -2.21 5.27
CA PHE A 251 7.36 -0.92 4.56
C PHE A 251 6.29 0.01 5.14
N LEU A 252 5.12 -0.52 5.53
CA LEU A 252 4.08 0.26 6.20
C LEU A 252 4.60 0.87 7.51
N ALA A 253 5.26 0.07 8.36
CA ALA A 253 5.83 0.53 9.61
C ALA A 253 6.96 1.53 9.41
N LEU A 254 7.86 1.26 8.45
CA LEU A 254 8.97 2.15 8.10
C LEU A 254 8.48 3.53 7.67
N GLY A 255 7.51 3.57 6.75
CA GLY A 255 6.89 4.83 6.33
C GLY A 255 6.23 5.57 7.50
N ALA A 256 5.48 4.85 8.34
CA ALA A 256 4.79 5.45 9.49
C ALA A 256 5.79 6.08 10.47
N VAL A 257 6.90 5.39 10.76
CA VAL A 257 7.97 5.89 11.62
C VAL A 257 8.64 7.13 11.01
N ILE A 258 9.02 7.08 9.72
CA ILE A 258 9.66 8.22 9.03
C ILE A 258 8.76 9.46 9.08
N ASN A 259 7.47 9.31 8.77
CA ASN A 259 6.49 10.39 8.77
C ASN A 259 6.24 10.95 10.18
N ALA A 260 6.09 10.06 11.19
CA ALA A 260 5.91 10.48 12.57
C ALA A 260 7.13 11.25 13.12
N LEU A 261 8.34 10.84 12.74
CA LEU A 261 9.58 11.52 13.12
C LEU A 261 9.84 12.80 12.32
N ARG A 262 9.10 13.05 11.23
CA ARG A 262 9.32 14.13 10.26
C ARG A 262 10.77 14.13 9.73
N PHE A 263 11.25 12.94 9.40
CA PHE A 263 12.60 12.73 8.90
C PHE A 263 12.63 12.69 7.36
N PRO A 264 13.61 13.33 6.70
CA PRO A 264 14.79 14.02 7.25
C PRO A 264 14.61 15.52 7.53
N GLU A 265 13.49 16.13 7.11
CA GLU A 265 13.32 17.59 7.06
C GLU A 265 13.46 18.28 8.42
N LYS A 266 12.99 17.64 9.50
CA LYS A 266 13.16 18.16 10.86
C LYS A 266 14.63 18.34 11.24
N HIS A 267 15.48 17.38 10.87
CA HIS A 267 16.90 17.41 11.21
C HIS A 267 17.65 18.37 10.31
N LEU A 268 17.38 18.35 9.01
CA LEU A 268 18.02 19.24 8.06
C LEU A 268 17.74 20.71 8.40
N ARG A 269 16.48 21.07 8.66
CA ARG A 269 16.09 22.44 9.04
C ARG A 269 16.67 22.85 10.39
N ARG A 270 16.78 21.94 11.35
CA ARG A 270 17.44 22.23 12.64
C ARG A 270 18.92 22.50 12.47
N ALA A 271 19.60 21.78 11.59
CA ALA A 271 21.04 21.94 11.36
C ALA A 271 21.40 23.16 10.52
N THR A 272 20.53 23.56 9.58
CA THR A 272 20.73 24.71 8.68
C THR A 272 20.23 26.04 9.25
N ARG A 273 19.36 26.04 10.28
CA ARG A 273 19.07 27.27 11.05
C ARG A 273 20.39 27.86 11.56
N LEU A 274 20.64 29.13 11.23
CA LEU A 274 21.74 29.90 11.78
C LEU A 274 21.62 29.85 13.31
N LEU A 275 22.49 29.08 13.96
CA LEU A 275 22.62 29.16 15.41
C LEU A 275 23.21 30.54 15.74
N PRO A 276 22.66 31.28 16.71
CA PRO A 276 23.34 32.44 17.27
C PRO A 276 24.75 32.04 17.70
N ALA A 277 25.73 32.92 17.46
CA ALA A 277 27.16 32.63 17.63
C ALA A 277 27.59 32.18 19.05
N SER A 278 26.68 32.14 20.03
CA SER A 278 26.98 31.88 21.44
C SER A 278 26.72 30.45 21.97
N SER A 279 26.21 29.50 21.16
CA SER A 279 25.97 28.12 21.65
C SER A 279 27.12 27.16 21.30
N SER A 280 28.13 27.06 22.16
CA SER A 280 29.26 26.13 22.06
C SER A 280 29.02 24.84 22.85
N SER A 281 28.20 23.91 22.34
CA SER A 281 28.16 22.52 22.86
C SER A 281 28.87 21.57 21.89
N PRO A 282 29.95 20.86 22.30
CA PRO A 282 30.79 20.07 21.40
C PRO A 282 30.07 18.88 20.74
N GLU A 283 29.17 18.17 21.43
CA GLU A 283 28.44 17.02 20.86
C GLU A 283 27.42 17.42 19.79
N ALA A 284 26.83 18.62 19.91
CA ALA A 284 25.97 19.16 18.86
C ALA A 284 26.75 19.50 17.58
N THR A 285 28.09 19.49 17.58
CA THR A 285 28.89 19.93 16.42
C THR A 285 29.08 18.85 15.37
N VAL A 286 29.14 17.55 15.69
CA VAL A 286 29.46 16.53 14.67
C VAL A 286 28.23 16.17 13.85
N THR A 287 27.12 15.86 14.52
CA THR A 287 25.85 15.57 13.84
C THR A 287 25.35 16.79 13.06
N SER A 288 25.43 18.00 13.63
CA SER A 288 25.08 19.21 12.87
C SER A 288 26.04 19.47 11.71
N ARG A 289 27.34 19.15 11.81
CA ARG A 289 28.27 19.23 10.68
C ARG A 289 27.88 18.29 9.56
N CYS A 290 27.56 17.03 9.86
CA CYS A 290 27.10 16.06 8.84
C CYS A 290 25.83 16.56 8.14
N TRP A 291 24.81 16.98 8.89
CA TRP A 291 23.57 17.52 8.31
C TRP A 291 23.80 18.83 7.52
N ARG A 292 24.70 19.69 7.97
CA ARG A 292 25.09 20.92 7.24
C ARG A 292 25.88 20.62 5.98
N TRP A 293 26.63 19.52 5.95
CA TRP A 293 27.31 19.04 4.74
C TRP A 293 26.28 18.46 3.77
N LEU A 294 25.41 17.57 4.25
CA LEU A 294 24.34 16.97 3.46
C LEU A 294 23.45 18.04 2.82
N GLY A 295 23.03 19.05 3.60
CA GLY A 295 22.22 20.17 3.12
C GLY A 295 22.93 21.13 2.16
N ARG A 296 24.27 21.12 2.14
CA ARG A 296 25.06 21.96 1.23
C ARG A 296 25.44 21.26 -0.06
N PHE A 297 25.60 19.94 -0.04
CA PHE A 297 26.20 19.20 -1.15
C PHE A 297 25.34 18.07 -1.71
N VAL A 298 24.32 17.60 -0.99
CA VAL A 298 23.57 16.40 -1.37
C VAL A 298 22.08 16.65 -1.57
N VAL A 299 21.44 17.41 -0.67
CA VAL A 299 20.01 17.73 -0.78
C VAL A 299 19.80 19.21 -0.51
N SER A 300 19.33 19.96 -1.51
CA SER A 300 19.05 21.38 -1.33
C SER A 300 17.83 21.58 -0.42
N GLY A 301 17.77 22.76 0.20
CA GLY A 301 16.60 23.15 1.01
C GLY A 301 15.31 23.28 0.20
N GLU A 302 15.38 23.39 -1.13
CA GLU A 302 14.20 23.36 -2.00
C GLU A 302 13.83 21.92 -2.33
N GLU A 303 14.78 21.06 -2.71
CA GLU A 303 14.52 19.65 -3.03
C GLU A 303 13.80 18.90 -1.90
N ILE A 304 14.15 19.19 -0.63
CA ILE A 304 13.49 18.56 0.51
C ILE A 304 12.00 18.91 0.61
N ASP A 305 11.60 20.13 0.24
CA ASP A 305 10.20 20.55 0.28
C ASP A 305 9.38 19.86 -0.81
N TYR A 306 10.00 19.44 -1.92
CA TYR A 306 9.30 18.89 -3.08
C TYR A 306 9.35 17.36 -3.20
N THR A 307 10.46 16.71 -2.80
CA THR A 307 10.69 15.30 -3.16
C THR A 307 11.15 14.42 -2.00
N TRP A 308 11.91 14.97 -1.06
CA TRP A 308 12.64 14.21 -0.03
C TRP A 308 12.20 14.51 1.41
N ASN A 309 10.96 14.97 1.60
CA ASN A 309 10.38 15.10 2.93
C ASN A 309 9.75 13.79 3.41
N SER A 310 9.52 13.70 4.71
CA SER A 310 8.95 12.52 5.37
C SER A 310 7.59 12.09 4.82
N HIS A 311 6.79 13.03 4.33
CA HIS A 311 5.49 12.73 3.74
C HIS A 311 5.65 12.07 2.34
N GLY A 312 6.60 12.55 1.54
CA GLY A 312 7.00 11.86 0.30
C GLY A 312 7.53 10.46 0.56
N PHE A 313 8.41 10.29 1.56
CA PHE A 313 8.92 8.97 1.96
C PHE A 313 7.81 8.03 2.45
N TRP A 314 6.80 8.54 3.16
CA TRP A 314 5.61 7.77 3.51
C TRP A 314 4.96 7.16 2.27
N HIS A 315 4.72 7.96 1.24
CA HIS A 315 4.07 7.49 0.02
C HIS A 315 4.93 6.49 -0.77
N TYR A 316 6.26 6.68 -0.83
CA TYR A 316 7.15 5.68 -1.41
C TYR A 316 7.10 4.35 -0.66
N CYS A 317 7.08 4.39 0.67
CA CYS A 317 6.92 3.20 1.49
C CYS A 317 5.54 2.55 1.29
N ILE A 318 4.48 3.33 1.10
CA ILE A 318 3.15 2.80 0.79
C ILE A 318 3.12 2.11 -0.58
N ILE A 319 3.78 2.67 -1.59
CA ILE A 319 3.87 2.03 -2.91
C ILE A 319 4.63 0.70 -2.81
N LEU A 320 5.74 0.66 -2.08
CA LEU A 320 6.46 -0.60 -1.82
C LEU A 320 5.60 -1.59 -1.02
N SER A 321 4.88 -1.12 0.00
CA SER A 321 3.98 -1.94 0.81
C SER A 321 2.84 -2.55 -0.01
N THR A 322 2.18 -1.75 -0.85
CA THR A 322 1.10 -2.20 -1.75
C THR A 322 1.62 -3.15 -2.83
N THR A 323 2.82 -2.91 -3.35
CA THR A 323 3.49 -3.83 -4.29
C THR A 323 3.74 -5.19 -3.65
N MET A 324 4.31 -5.20 -2.44
CA MET A 324 4.54 -6.44 -1.67
C MET A 324 3.23 -7.14 -1.31
N MET A 325 2.16 -6.39 -1.02
CA MET A 325 0.85 -6.96 -0.74
C MET A 325 0.18 -7.55 -1.98
N LEU A 326 0.39 -6.96 -3.16
CA LEU A 326 -0.07 -7.51 -4.44
C LEU A 326 0.70 -8.79 -4.82
N LEU A 327 2.01 -8.80 -4.61
CA LEU A 327 2.84 -10.01 -4.71
C LEU A 327 2.39 -11.09 -3.70
N GLY A 328 2.08 -10.69 -2.46
CA GLY A 328 1.50 -11.57 -1.46
C GLY A 328 0.20 -12.21 -1.95
N CYS A 329 -0.72 -11.42 -2.52
CA CYS A 329 -1.94 -11.94 -3.14
C CYS A 329 -1.65 -12.91 -4.29
N TYR A 330 -0.65 -12.64 -5.13
CA TYR A 330 -0.26 -13.56 -6.19
C TYR A 330 0.20 -14.91 -5.63
N TYR A 331 1.07 -14.90 -4.62
CA TYR A 331 1.58 -16.12 -3.99
C TYR A 331 0.54 -16.82 -3.10
N ASP A 332 -0.38 -16.10 -2.46
CA ASP A 332 -1.53 -16.70 -1.78
C ASP A 332 -2.28 -17.61 -2.76
N LEU A 333 -2.54 -17.10 -3.97
CA LEU A 333 -3.26 -17.83 -5.01
C LEU A 333 -2.45 -19.00 -5.58
N GLU A 334 -1.15 -18.81 -5.82
CA GLU A 334 -0.25 -19.87 -6.29
C GLU A 334 -0.15 -21.03 -5.31
N GLU A 335 0.22 -20.72 -4.07
CA GLU A 335 0.47 -21.70 -3.03
C GLU A 335 -0.81 -22.45 -2.67
N PHE A 336 -1.97 -21.77 -2.71
CA PHE A 336 -3.27 -22.41 -2.48
C PHE A 336 -3.59 -23.51 -3.51
N GLU A 337 -3.28 -23.29 -4.78
CA GLU A 337 -3.52 -24.27 -5.85
C GLU A 337 -2.50 -25.42 -5.83
N LEU A 338 -1.28 -25.16 -5.34
CA LEU A 338 -0.22 -26.17 -5.22
C LEU A 338 -0.32 -27.01 -3.94
N ALA A 339 -0.99 -26.50 -2.91
CA ALA A 339 -1.10 -27.14 -1.61
C ALA A 339 -1.73 -28.54 -1.70
N LYS A 340 -1.07 -29.51 -1.06
CA LYS A 340 -1.61 -30.86 -0.86
C LYS A 340 -2.03 -31.01 0.59
N CYS A 341 -3.32 -31.21 0.77
CA CYS A 341 -3.98 -31.65 1.99
C CYS A 341 -4.54 -33.05 1.69
#